data_AF-A0A146FAQ4-F1
#
_entry.id   AF-A0A146FAQ4-F1
#
_cell.length_a   1.000
_cell.length_b   1.000
_cell.length_c   1.000
_cell.angle_alpha   90.00
_cell.angle_beta   90.00
_cell.angle_gamma   90.00
#
_symmetry.space_group_name_H-M   'P 1'
#
loop_
_entity.id
_entity.type
_entity.pdbx_description
1 polymer ?
#
loop_
_entity_poly.entity_id
_entity_poly.type
_entity_poly.pdbx_seq_one_letter_code
_entity_poly.pdbx_strand_id
1 'polypeptide(L)'
;MKGTAASALLVALSATAAQARPVVDERFPYTGPAVPIGDWVDPTINGNGKGFPRLVEPPAVKPATANPRNNVNVISLSYIPKGMHIHYQTPFGLGQLPAVRWGKDPRNLNSTAQGYSHTYDRTPSCSQVKAVTQCSQFFHEVSIDSLEPDTTYYYQIPAANGTTQSEVLSFKTSRPAGHPGSFSVAVLNDMGYTNAHGTHKQLVKAATEGTAFAWHGGDLSYADDWYSGILACADDWPVCYNGTSSTLPGGGPLPEEYKKPLPAGEIPDQGGPQGGDMSVLYESNWDLWQQWLNNVTLKIPYMVLPGNHEASCAEFDGPHNILTAYLNDDIANGTAPTDNLTYYSCPPSQRNFTAYQHRFRMPGPETGGVGNFWYSFDYGLAHFVSIDGETDFANSPEWNFAEDVTGNETLPSESETFITDSGPFGNVNGSVHETKSYEQWHWLQQDLAKVDRSKTPWVIVMSHRPMYSSAYSSYQLHVREAFEGLLLKYGVDAYLSGHIHWYERLYPLGANGTIDTAAIVNNDTYYAHNGKSITHIINGMAGNIESHSEFSDGEGLTNITALLDKVHYGFSKLTIFNETALKWELIRGDDGTVGDSLTLLKPSHAAGGKKFHA
;
A
#
# COMPACT_ATOMS: atom_id res chain seq x y z
N MET A 1 -28.00 -40.57 41.20
CA MET A 1 -27.02 -41.00 40.19
C MET A 1 -27.40 -40.27 38.91
N LYS A 2 -26.94 -39.03 38.64
CA LYS A 2 -25.61 -38.55 38.23
C LYS A 2 -25.03 -39.26 37.00
N GLY A 3 -24.89 -38.46 35.92
CA GLY A 3 -23.93 -38.63 34.82
C GLY A 3 -24.59 -38.55 33.43
N THR A 4 -24.19 -37.72 32.47
CA THR A 4 -23.12 -36.70 32.36
C THR A 4 -23.42 -35.88 31.11
N ALA A 5 -23.63 -34.57 31.25
CA ALA A 5 -23.56 -33.63 30.13
C ALA A 5 -22.09 -33.28 29.90
N ALA A 6 -21.61 -33.42 28.66
CA ALA A 6 -20.29 -32.98 28.26
C ALA A 6 -20.31 -31.45 28.14
N SER A 7 -19.65 -30.76 29.07
CA SER A 7 -19.43 -29.32 29.04
C SER A 7 -18.52 -28.96 27.87
N ALA A 8 -19.05 -28.19 26.91
CA ALA A 8 -18.24 -27.39 26.02
C ALA A 8 -17.53 -26.31 26.85
N LEU A 9 -16.21 -26.40 26.96
CA LEU A 9 -15.39 -25.35 27.55
C LEU A 9 -15.45 -24.14 26.60
N LEU A 10 -16.27 -23.14 26.93
CA LEU A 10 -16.02 -21.78 26.46
C LEU A 10 -14.73 -21.32 27.14
N VAL A 11 -13.62 -21.32 26.39
CA VAL A 11 -12.46 -20.52 26.75
C VAL A 11 -12.86 -19.08 26.46
N ALA A 12 -13.47 -18.43 27.46
CA ALA A 12 -13.51 -16.98 27.50
C ALA A 12 -12.06 -16.51 27.69
N LEU A 13 -11.41 -16.15 26.59
CA LEU A 13 -10.21 -15.33 26.63
C LEU A 13 -10.60 -14.03 27.33
N SER A 14 -10.23 -13.93 28.61
CA SER A 14 -10.18 -12.67 29.33
C SER A 14 -9.09 -11.84 28.67
N ALA A 15 -9.47 -11.12 27.61
CA ALA A 15 -8.73 -9.97 27.15
C ALA A 15 -8.79 -8.96 28.29
N THR A 16 -7.75 -8.93 29.12
CA THR A 16 -7.40 -7.69 29.82
C THR A 16 -7.18 -6.68 28.72
N ALA A 17 -8.16 -5.82 28.48
CA ALA A 17 -8.01 -4.66 27.64
C ALA A 17 -6.88 -3.83 28.27
N ALA A 18 -5.65 -4.07 27.80
CA ALA A 18 -4.64 -3.04 27.83
C ALA A 18 -5.30 -1.85 27.15
N GLN A 19 -5.42 -0.74 27.88
CA GLN A 19 -5.97 0.49 27.36
C GLN A 19 -5.18 0.80 26.09
N ALA A 20 -5.81 0.65 24.92
CA ALA A 20 -5.17 0.94 23.64
C ALA A 20 -4.67 2.38 23.74
N ARG A 21 -3.35 2.56 23.67
CA ARG A 21 -2.77 3.91 23.63
C ARG A 21 -3.32 4.58 22.37
N PRO A 22 -3.83 5.81 22.45
CA PRO A 22 -4.43 6.47 21.30
C PRO A 22 -3.39 6.54 20.17
N VAL A 23 -3.80 6.01 19.01
CA VAL A 23 -3.04 5.99 17.76
C VAL A 23 -3.18 7.31 16.98
N VAL A 24 -4.15 8.16 17.36
CA VAL A 24 -4.29 9.55 16.92
C VAL A 24 -5.00 10.37 17.99
N ASP A 25 -4.76 11.68 18.03
CA ASP A 25 -5.52 12.60 18.86
C ASP A 25 -6.86 13.00 18.25
N GLU A 26 -7.92 12.31 18.64
CA GLU A 26 -9.30 12.66 18.26
C GLU A 26 -9.95 13.72 19.17
N ARG A 27 -9.22 14.28 20.14
CA ARG A 27 -9.80 15.28 21.07
C ARG A 27 -10.09 16.61 20.39
N PHE A 28 -9.35 16.94 19.34
CA PHE A 28 -9.53 18.19 18.61
C PHE A 28 -10.58 17.99 17.50
N PRO A 29 -11.70 18.72 17.55
CA PRO A 29 -12.78 18.56 16.59
C PRO A 29 -12.33 19.03 15.21
N TYR A 30 -12.76 18.31 14.17
CA TYR A 30 -12.65 18.80 12.80
C TYR A 30 -13.45 20.12 12.65
N THR A 31 -12.78 21.18 12.26
CA THR A 31 -13.36 22.53 12.07
C THR A 31 -13.55 22.92 10.61
N GLY A 32 -13.17 22.05 9.67
CA GLY A 32 -13.36 22.29 8.24
C GLY A 32 -14.81 22.10 7.77
N PRO A 33 -15.09 22.37 6.47
CA PRO A 33 -16.44 22.28 5.93
C PRO A 33 -16.99 20.85 5.94
N ALA A 34 -18.31 20.68 6.09
CA ALA A 34 -18.96 19.37 6.06
C ALA A 34 -18.77 18.61 4.73
N VAL A 35 -18.53 19.36 3.66
CA VAL A 35 -18.17 18.85 2.34
C VAL A 35 -16.85 19.52 1.93
N PRO A 36 -15.73 18.78 1.91
CA PRO A 36 -14.48 19.24 1.34
C PRO A 36 -14.72 19.58 -0.13
N ILE A 37 -14.16 20.69 -0.59
CA ILE A 37 -14.25 21.12 -1.98
C ILE A 37 -12.84 21.15 -2.54
N GLY A 38 -12.56 20.27 -3.51
CA GLY A 38 -11.33 20.32 -4.29
C GLY A 38 -11.51 20.81 -5.72
N ASP A 39 -12.69 21.23 -6.15
CA ASP A 39 -12.87 21.82 -7.48
C ASP A 39 -13.16 23.33 -7.36
N TRP A 40 -12.30 24.13 -7.97
CA TRP A 40 -12.40 25.59 -8.05
C TRP A 40 -13.55 26.10 -8.92
N VAL A 41 -13.96 25.29 -9.89
CA VAL A 41 -14.96 25.63 -10.91
C VAL A 41 -16.33 25.08 -10.53
N ASP A 42 -16.38 23.91 -9.88
CA ASP A 42 -17.62 23.37 -9.30
C ASP A 42 -17.47 22.84 -7.87
N PRO A 43 -18.01 23.54 -6.87
CA PRO A 43 -17.93 23.11 -5.48
C PRO A 43 -18.81 21.89 -5.14
N THR A 44 -19.44 21.23 -6.13
CA THR A 44 -20.29 20.07 -5.85
C THR A 44 -19.49 18.76 -5.87
N ILE A 45 -19.90 17.84 -5.00
CA ILE A 45 -19.37 16.46 -4.94
C ILE A 45 -19.62 15.69 -6.26
N ASN A 46 -20.34 16.24 -7.24
CA ASN A 46 -20.63 15.56 -8.50
C ASN A 46 -19.99 16.24 -9.73
N GLY A 47 -19.43 17.44 -9.59
CA GLY A 47 -18.90 18.24 -10.69
C GLY A 47 -20.00 18.92 -11.52
N ASN A 48 -19.64 20.00 -12.23
CA ASN A 48 -20.62 20.84 -12.96
C ASN A 48 -21.01 20.24 -14.32
N GLY A 49 -20.44 19.09 -14.70
CA GLY A 49 -20.62 18.46 -16.01
C GLY A 49 -20.13 19.30 -17.19
N LYS A 50 -19.35 20.35 -16.93
CA LYS A 50 -18.81 21.32 -17.90
C LYS A 50 -17.29 21.54 -17.76
N GLY A 51 -16.67 21.05 -16.68
CA GLY A 51 -15.22 20.94 -16.45
C GLY A 51 -14.63 19.64 -17.00
N PHE A 52 -13.43 19.26 -16.53
CA PHE A 52 -12.83 17.98 -16.93
C PHE A 52 -13.76 16.80 -16.58
N PRO A 53 -13.90 15.79 -17.44
CA PRO A 53 -14.67 14.60 -17.10
C PRO A 53 -14.03 13.91 -15.89
N ARG A 54 -14.78 13.75 -14.80
CA ARG A 54 -14.33 12.90 -13.70
C ARG A 54 -14.05 11.50 -14.22
N LEU A 55 -12.92 10.96 -13.82
CA LEU A 55 -12.57 9.59 -14.14
C LEU A 55 -13.57 8.66 -13.45
N VAL A 56 -14.04 7.68 -14.22
CA VAL A 56 -15.03 6.71 -13.78
C VAL A 56 -14.53 5.35 -14.21
N GLU A 57 -14.32 4.49 -13.23
CA GLU A 57 -13.91 3.11 -13.46
C GLU A 57 -15.11 2.17 -13.29
N PRO A 58 -15.19 1.07 -14.06
CA PRO A 58 -16.27 0.12 -13.90
C PRO A 58 -16.27 -0.50 -12.49
N PRO A 59 -17.44 -0.65 -11.85
CA PRO A 59 -17.50 -1.37 -10.59
C PRO A 59 -17.22 -2.86 -10.79
N ALA A 60 -16.71 -3.51 -9.75
CA ALA A 60 -16.38 -4.95 -9.74
C ALA A 60 -17.57 -5.85 -10.14
N VAL A 61 -18.78 -5.45 -9.74
CA VAL A 61 -20.02 -6.11 -10.17
C VAL A 61 -20.86 -5.16 -10.98
N LYS A 62 -21.24 -5.60 -12.19
CA LYS A 62 -22.14 -4.87 -13.06
C LYS A 62 -23.51 -4.68 -12.38
N PRO A 63 -24.01 -3.44 -12.25
CA PRO A 63 -25.34 -3.19 -11.69
C PRO A 63 -26.48 -3.78 -12.53
N ALA A 64 -27.54 -4.23 -11.86
CA ALA A 64 -28.75 -4.76 -12.50
C ALA A 64 -29.62 -3.67 -13.15
N THR A 65 -29.46 -2.40 -12.76
CA THR A 65 -30.23 -1.27 -13.30
C THR A 65 -29.30 -0.10 -13.64
N ALA A 66 -29.76 0.82 -14.48
CA ALA A 66 -28.99 2.02 -14.84
C ALA A 66 -28.87 3.04 -13.69
N ASN A 67 -29.72 2.94 -12.67
CA ASN A 67 -29.70 3.80 -11.48
C ASN A 67 -29.71 2.91 -10.23
N PRO A 68 -28.59 2.22 -9.94
CA PRO A 68 -28.51 1.39 -8.75
C PRO A 68 -28.65 2.25 -7.50
N ARG A 69 -29.19 1.67 -6.44
CA ARG A 69 -29.22 2.30 -5.10
C ARG A 69 -28.09 1.81 -4.20
N ASN A 70 -27.45 0.70 -4.58
CA ASN A 70 -26.32 0.09 -3.93
C ASN A 70 -25.60 -0.80 -4.95
N ASN A 71 -24.32 -1.07 -4.78
CA ASN A 71 -23.58 -1.96 -5.68
C ASN A 71 -22.28 -2.47 -5.03
N VAL A 72 -21.74 -3.59 -5.53
CA VAL A 72 -20.40 -4.05 -5.17
C VAL A 72 -19.40 -3.41 -6.13
N ASN A 73 -18.62 -2.45 -5.64
CA ASN A 73 -17.76 -1.60 -6.46
C ASN A 73 -16.32 -2.09 -6.53
N VAL A 74 -15.82 -2.68 -5.45
CA VAL A 74 -14.46 -3.23 -5.35
C VAL A 74 -14.55 -4.65 -4.82
N ILE A 75 -13.72 -5.53 -5.36
CA ILE A 75 -13.45 -6.85 -4.80
C ILE A 75 -11.94 -7.05 -4.78
N SER A 76 -11.39 -7.46 -3.64
CA SER A 76 -9.98 -7.80 -3.52
C SER A 76 -9.78 -9.10 -2.73
N LEU A 77 -8.66 -9.74 -3.03
CA LEU A 77 -8.30 -11.04 -2.50
C LEU A 77 -6.99 -10.92 -1.72
N SER A 78 -6.88 -11.60 -0.58
CA SER A 78 -5.62 -11.70 0.15
C SER A 78 -5.45 -13.09 0.75
N TYR A 79 -4.19 -13.55 0.83
CA TYR A 79 -3.91 -14.83 1.47
C TYR A 79 -4.13 -14.74 2.98
N ILE A 80 -4.65 -15.84 3.52
CA ILE A 80 -4.59 -16.16 4.96
C ILE A 80 -3.95 -17.51 5.15
N PRO A 81 -3.43 -17.82 6.35
CA PRO A 81 -2.96 -19.16 6.64
C PRO A 81 -4.00 -20.23 6.28
N LYS A 82 -3.65 -21.09 5.31
CA LYS A 82 -4.52 -22.17 4.79
C LYS A 82 -5.88 -21.70 4.27
N GLY A 83 -5.95 -20.52 3.66
CA GLY A 83 -7.21 -20.03 3.14
C GLY A 83 -7.08 -18.84 2.20
N MET A 84 -8.23 -18.22 1.92
CA MET A 84 -8.35 -17.01 1.14
C MET A 84 -9.29 -16.04 1.87
N HIS A 85 -8.97 -14.77 1.79
CA HIS A 85 -9.86 -13.71 2.22
C HIS A 85 -10.45 -12.98 1.02
N ILE A 86 -11.74 -12.67 1.11
CA ILE A 86 -12.48 -11.93 0.09
C ILE A 86 -12.99 -10.68 0.76
N HIS A 87 -12.38 -9.56 0.40
CA HIS A 87 -12.82 -8.22 0.77
C HIS A 87 -13.68 -7.67 -0.36
N TYR A 88 -14.79 -7.00 -0.03
CA TYR A 88 -15.55 -6.25 -1.02
C TYR A 88 -16.21 -5.02 -0.43
N GLN A 89 -16.48 -4.03 -1.30
CA GLN A 89 -16.93 -2.71 -0.87
C GLN A 89 -18.27 -2.33 -1.48
N THR A 90 -19.09 -1.64 -0.70
CA THR A 90 -20.36 -1.08 -1.14
C THR A 90 -20.57 0.35 -0.64
N PRO A 91 -21.38 1.16 -1.33
CA PRO A 91 -21.78 2.50 -0.86
C PRO A 91 -22.61 2.48 0.42
N PHE A 92 -23.45 1.45 0.60
CA PHE A 92 -24.40 1.35 1.72
C PHE A 92 -24.44 -0.08 2.25
N GLY A 93 -24.65 -0.23 3.57
CA GLY A 93 -24.64 -1.54 4.21
C GLY A 93 -25.61 -2.57 3.61
N LEU A 94 -25.24 -3.84 3.67
CA LEU A 94 -26.00 -4.96 3.07
C LEU A 94 -27.31 -5.30 3.78
N GLY A 95 -27.55 -4.75 4.98
CA GLY A 95 -28.71 -5.08 5.82
C GLY A 95 -28.70 -6.52 6.39
N GLN A 96 -27.63 -7.28 6.14
CA GLN A 96 -27.41 -8.65 6.62
C GLN A 96 -25.90 -8.92 6.68
N LEU A 97 -25.49 -10.06 7.26
CA LEU A 97 -24.09 -10.48 7.25
C LEU A 97 -23.60 -10.68 5.80
N PRO A 98 -22.41 -10.18 5.46
CA PRO A 98 -21.80 -10.46 4.17
C PRO A 98 -21.53 -11.96 4.04
N ALA A 99 -21.67 -12.48 2.82
CA ALA A 99 -21.55 -13.90 2.57
C ALA A 99 -20.95 -14.17 1.20
N VAL A 100 -20.29 -15.31 1.07
CA VAL A 100 -19.74 -15.80 -0.20
C VAL A 100 -20.15 -17.26 -0.37
N ARG A 101 -20.75 -17.59 -1.52
CA ARG A 101 -20.93 -18.99 -1.94
C ARG A 101 -19.67 -19.46 -2.63
N TRP A 102 -19.18 -20.65 -2.32
CA TRP A 102 -17.93 -21.15 -2.88
C TRP A 102 -17.91 -22.67 -3.07
N GLY A 103 -16.98 -23.15 -3.89
CA GLY A 103 -16.79 -24.57 -4.18
C GLY A 103 -15.66 -24.83 -5.18
N LYS A 104 -15.41 -26.11 -5.49
CA LYS A 104 -14.38 -26.51 -6.48
C LYS A 104 -14.89 -26.62 -7.92
N ASP A 105 -16.19 -26.59 -8.15
CA ASP A 105 -16.81 -26.57 -9.48
C ASP A 105 -17.57 -25.24 -9.64
N PRO A 106 -17.31 -24.45 -10.72
CA PRO A 106 -17.97 -23.17 -10.94
C PRO A 106 -19.49 -23.27 -11.09
N ARG A 107 -20.03 -24.44 -11.39
CA ARG A 107 -21.47 -24.69 -11.54
C ARG A 107 -22.12 -25.17 -10.23
N ASN A 108 -21.34 -25.40 -9.18
CA ASN A 108 -21.80 -26.05 -7.96
C ASN A 108 -21.11 -25.47 -6.70
N LEU A 109 -21.56 -24.28 -6.29
CA LEU A 109 -21.05 -23.56 -5.12
C LEU A 109 -21.82 -23.97 -3.85
N ASN A 110 -21.52 -25.16 -3.33
CA ASN A 110 -22.27 -25.81 -2.24
C ASN A 110 -21.92 -25.35 -0.83
N SER A 111 -20.86 -24.56 -0.68
CA SER A 111 -20.43 -24.02 0.61
C SER A 111 -20.77 -22.54 0.70
N THR A 112 -20.99 -22.03 1.90
CA THR A 112 -21.20 -20.61 2.16
C THR A 112 -20.35 -20.19 3.35
N ALA A 113 -19.51 -19.18 3.15
CA ALA A 113 -18.83 -18.48 4.23
C ALA A 113 -19.61 -17.21 4.57
N GLN A 114 -19.66 -16.87 5.86
CA GLN A 114 -20.21 -15.61 6.35
C GLN A 114 -19.09 -14.79 6.97
N GLY A 115 -19.21 -13.48 6.83
CA GLY A 115 -18.23 -12.52 7.31
C GLY A 115 -18.85 -11.46 8.22
N TYR A 116 -18.17 -10.33 8.31
CA TYR A 116 -18.63 -9.14 9.01
C TYR A 116 -18.47 -7.90 8.13
N SER A 117 -19.27 -6.87 8.42
CA SER A 117 -19.13 -5.57 7.77
C SER A 117 -18.61 -4.55 8.77
N HIS A 118 -17.81 -3.60 8.29
CA HIS A 118 -17.41 -2.43 9.04
C HIS A 118 -17.46 -1.19 8.13
N THR A 119 -17.31 -0.02 8.73
CA THR A 119 -17.38 1.30 8.08
C THR A 119 -16.58 2.26 8.94
N TYR A 120 -16.11 3.34 8.32
CA TYR A 120 -15.72 4.55 9.01
C TYR A 120 -16.52 5.72 8.43
N ASP A 121 -16.49 6.88 9.08
CA ASP A 121 -17.19 8.06 8.58
C ASP A 121 -16.54 8.51 7.26
N ARG A 122 -17.29 8.58 6.16
CA ARG A 122 -16.74 9.03 4.88
C ARG A 122 -17.07 10.49 4.66
N THR A 123 -16.08 11.28 4.27
CA THR A 123 -16.27 12.69 3.95
C THR A 123 -15.92 12.97 2.49
N PRO A 124 -16.90 13.33 1.63
CA PRO A 124 -18.34 13.39 1.89
C PRO A 124 -18.98 12.00 1.98
N SER A 125 -20.18 11.89 2.55
CA SER A 125 -20.87 10.59 2.64
C SER A 125 -21.31 10.08 1.27
N CYS A 126 -21.43 8.75 1.09
CA CYS A 126 -21.94 8.20 -0.17
C CYS A 126 -23.39 8.64 -0.50
N SER A 127 -24.16 9.11 0.49
CA SER A 127 -25.50 9.66 0.27
C SER A 127 -25.51 10.97 -0.55
N GLN A 128 -24.37 11.66 -0.62
CA GLN A 128 -24.18 12.91 -1.35
C GLN A 128 -23.56 12.68 -2.73
N VAL A 129 -23.07 11.47 -3.02
CA VAL A 129 -22.48 11.07 -4.31
C VAL A 129 -23.57 10.49 -5.20
N LYS A 130 -23.80 11.11 -6.38
CA LYS A 130 -24.86 10.70 -7.31
C LYS A 130 -24.55 9.34 -7.97
N ALA A 131 -23.30 9.12 -8.33
CA ALA A 131 -22.84 7.87 -8.93
C ALA A 131 -22.50 6.87 -7.82
N VAL A 132 -23.50 6.14 -7.33
CA VAL A 132 -23.26 5.13 -6.27
C VAL A 132 -22.27 4.04 -6.69
N THR A 133 -22.04 3.84 -7.98
CA THR A 133 -20.99 2.91 -8.44
C THR A 133 -19.59 3.45 -8.22
N GLN A 134 -19.41 4.72 -7.82
CA GLN A 134 -18.12 5.40 -7.66
C GLN A 134 -17.91 5.84 -6.20
N CYS A 135 -18.48 5.09 -5.26
CA CYS A 135 -18.40 5.39 -3.84
C CYS A 135 -18.29 4.11 -3.03
N SER A 136 -17.36 4.06 -2.08
CA SER A 136 -17.30 3.00 -1.07
C SER A 136 -17.32 3.61 0.32
N GLN A 137 -18.17 3.08 1.19
CA GLN A 137 -18.24 3.47 2.60
C GLN A 137 -18.39 2.25 3.53
N PHE A 138 -18.98 1.16 3.04
CA PHE A 138 -19.11 -0.09 3.77
C PHE A 138 -18.15 -1.13 3.20
N PHE A 139 -17.44 -1.78 4.11
CA PHE A 139 -16.39 -2.74 3.82
C PHE A 139 -16.80 -4.10 4.39
N HIS A 140 -16.63 -5.16 3.59
CA HIS A 140 -17.16 -6.49 3.89
C HIS A 140 -16.06 -7.54 3.83
N GLU A 141 -15.85 -8.21 4.95
CA GLU A 141 -14.72 -9.11 5.17
C GLU A 141 -15.22 -10.55 5.28
N VAL A 142 -14.90 -11.40 4.29
CA VAL A 142 -15.31 -12.81 4.27
C VAL A 142 -14.09 -13.71 4.11
N SER A 143 -13.71 -14.38 5.20
CA SER A 143 -12.63 -15.39 5.19
C SER A 143 -13.16 -16.79 4.87
N ILE A 144 -12.42 -17.52 4.04
CA ILE A 144 -12.61 -18.94 3.80
C ILE A 144 -11.34 -19.67 4.25
N ASP A 145 -11.41 -20.28 5.43
CA ASP A 145 -10.31 -21.03 6.02
C ASP A 145 -10.30 -22.52 5.59
N SER A 146 -9.27 -23.23 6.03
CA SER A 146 -9.15 -24.69 5.89
C SER A 146 -9.26 -25.20 4.45
N LEU A 147 -8.81 -24.39 3.49
CA LEU A 147 -8.80 -24.74 2.08
C LEU A 147 -7.64 -25.67 1.74
N GLU A 148 -7.85 -26.51 0.72
CA GLU A 148 -6.75 -27.29 0.15
C GLU A 148 -5.74 -26.34 -0.49
N PRO A 149 -4.43 -26.53 -0.25
CA PRO A 149 -3.40 -25.65 -0.81
C PRO A 149 -3.22 -25.91 -2.32
N ASP A 150 -2.64 -24.96 -3.04
CA ASP A 150 -2.43 -24.98 -4.50
C ASP A 150 -3.68 -25.37 -5.32
N THR A 151 -4.88 -25.04 -4.83
CA THR A 151 -6.16 -25.48 -5.40
C THR A 151 -6.98 -24.29 -5.88
N THR A 152 -7.58 -24.41 -7.07
CA THR A 152 -8.51 -23.42 -7.59
C THR A 152 -9.89 -23.61 -6.97
N TYR A 153 -10.42 -22.54 -6.40
CA TYR A 153 -11.79 -22.45 -5.92
C TYR A 153 -12.55 -21.39 -6.70
N TYR A 154 -13.85 -21.58 -6.80
CA TYR A 154 -14.79 -20.67 -7.42
C TYR A 154 -15.67 -20.08 -6.34
N TYR A 155 -16.05 -18.82 -6.50
CA TYR A 155 -16.87 -18.11 -5.54
C TYR A 155 -17.83 -17.13 -6.20
N GLN A 156 -18.86 -16.76 -5.44
CA GLN A 156 -19.85 -15.79 -5.87
C GLN A 156 -20.40 -15.03 -4.68
N ILE A 157 -20.47 -13.71 -4.81
CA ILE A 157 -21.08 -12.81 -3.84
C ILE A 157 -22.58 -12.74 -4.16
N PRO A 158 -23.48 -13.20 -3.27
CA PRO A 158 -24.91 -13.13 -3.47
C PRO A 158 -25.39 -11.67 -3.40
N ALA A 159 -26.46 -11.36 -4.15
CA ALA A 159 -27.12 -10.06 -4.06
C ALA A 159 -27.66 -9.81 -2.64
N ALA A 160 -27.53 -8.57 -2.16
CA ALA A 160 -28.05 -8.13 -0.86
C ALA A 160 -28.32 -6.62 -0.90
N ASN A 161 -29.44 -6.17 -0.30
CA ASN A 161 -29.85 -4.77 -0.24
C ASN A 161 -29.56 -3.92 -1.51
N GLY A 162 -30.14 -4.33 -2.64
CA GLY A 162 -30.04 -3.59 -3.90
C GLY A 162 -28.75 -3.81 -4.70
N THR A 163 -27.75 -4.52 -4.15
CA THR A 163 -26.59 -4.95 -4.92
C THR A 163 -26.96 -6.03 -5.94
N THR A 164 -26.12 -6.17 -6.96
CA THR A 164 -26.24 -7.26 -7.94
C THR A 164 -25.36 -8.43 -7.52
N GLN A 165 -25.80 -9.65 -7.82
CA GLN A 165 -24.98 -10.84 -7.60
C GLN A 165 -23.76 -10.80 -8.51
N SER A 166 -22.58 -11.13 -7.98
CA SER A 166 -21.37 -11.17 -8.80
C SER A 166 -21.44 -12.27 -9.85
N GLU A 167 -20.58 -12.19 -10.87
CA GLU A 167 -20.26 -13.36 -11.67
C GLU A 167 -19.60 -14.44 -10.79
N VAL A 168 -19.50 -15.67 -11.31
CA VAL A 168 -18.71 -16.71 -10.65
C VAL A 168 -17.24 -16.39 -10.91
N LEU A 169 -16.57 -15.93 -9.87
CA LEU A 169 -15.15 -15.58 -9.86
C LEU A 169 -14.34 -16.79 -9.36
N SER A 170 -13.01 -16.71 -9.45
CA SER A 170 -12.14 -17.78 -8.98
C SER A 170 -10.87 -17.23 -8.36
N PHE A 171 -10.29 -17.98 -7.43
CA PHE A 171 -8.97 -17.75 -6.89
C PHE A 171 -8.20 -19.06 -6.78
N LYS A 172 -6.89 -18.98 -6.64
CA LYS A 172 -6.03 -20.13 -6.32
C LYS A 172 -5.42 -19.93 -4.94
N THR A 173 -5.49 -20.96 -4.09
CA THR A 173 -4.88 -20.92 -2.76
C THR A 173 -3.35 -20.97 -2.82
N SER A 174 -2.69 -20.50 -1.76
CA SER A 174 -1.23 -20.49 -1.70
C SER A 174 -0.64 -21.90 -1.80
N ARG A 175 0.56 -21.99 -2.38
CA ARG A 175 1.35 -23.23 -2.37
C ARG A 175 1.88 -23.48 -0.97
N PRO A 176 1.83 -24.71 -0.44
CA PRO A 176 2.35 -24.98 0.89
C PRO A 176 3.88 -24.78 0.93
N ALA A 177 4.42 -24.42 2.09
CA ALA A 177 5.86 -24.28 2.29
C ALA A 177 6.63 -25.55 1.87
N GLY A 178 7.67 -25.39 1.07
CA GLY A 178 8.47 -26.50 0.51
C GLY A 178 7.89 -27.10 -0.77
N HIS A 179 6.78 -26.58 -1.30
CA HIS A 179 6.24 -27.08 -2.55
C HIS A 179 7.18 -26.72 -3.71
N PRO A 180 7.70 -27.72 -4.46
CA PRO A 180 8.63 -27.47 -5.54
C PRO A 180 7.96 -26.81 -6.75
N GLY A 181 8.77 -26.24 -7.63
CA GLY A 181 8.33 -25.71 -8.90
C GLY A 181 8.25 -24.18 -8.93
N SER A 182 8.49 -23.64 -10.13
CA SER A 182 8.63 -22.21 -10.31
C SER A 182 7.30 -21.46 -10.16
N PHE A 183 7.37 -20.22 -9.70
CA PHE A 183 6.27 -19.26 -9.69
C PHE A 183 6.83 -17.84 -9.81
N SER A 184 5.98 -16.91 -10.27
CA SER A 184 6.29 -15.49 -10.30
C SER A 184 5.33 -14.66 -9.46
N VAL A 185 5.84 -13.55 -8.95
CA VAL A 185 5.16 -12.53 -8.15
C VAL A 185 5.33 -11.19 -8.87
N ALA A 186 4.29 -10.38 -8.93
CA ALA A 186 4.41 -8.98 -9.34
C ALA A 186 4.68 -8.14 -8.10
N VAL A 187 5.74 -7.33 -8.13
CA VAL A 187 6.14 -6.45 -7.03
C VAL A 187 6.10 -5.00 -7.53
N LEU A 188 5.41 -4.14 -6.81
CA LEU A 188 5.20 -2.74 -7.14
C LEU A 188 5.21 -1.90 -5.86
N ASN A 189 5.55 -0.64 -5.98
CA ASN A 189 5.45 0.36 -4.93
C ASN A 189 5.18 1.70 -5.62
N ASP A 190 4.53 2.65 -4.94
CA ASP A 190 4.43 4.03 -5.42
C ASP A 190 3.64 4.11 -6.74
N MET A 191 2.52 3.38 -6.81
CA MET A 191 1.78 3.23 -8.07
C MET A 191 0.92 4.44 -8.38
N GLY A 192 0.15 4.92 -7.39
CA GLY A 192 -0.89 5.90 -7.66
C GLY A 192 -1.73 5.52 -8.89
N TYR A 193 -2.19 6.54 -9.60
CA TYR A 193 -3.08 6.36 -10.75
C TYR A 193 -2.56 7.08 -12.01
N THR A 194 -1.90 8.23 -11.84
CA THR A 194 -1.62 9.21 -12.89
C THR A 194 -0.68 8.74 -14.00
N ASN A 195 0.53 8.31 -13.65
CA ASN A 195 1.56 7.89 -14.60
C ASN A 195 1.66 6.36 -14.72
N ALA A 196 0.70 5.63 -14.14
CA ALA A 196 0.76 4.18 -13.99
C ALA A 196 0.01 3.39 -15.08
N HIS A 197 -0.50 4.03 -16.14
CA HIS A 197 -1.28 3.35 -17.18
C HIS A 197 -0.52 2.19 -17.83
N GLY A 198 0.74 2.42 -18.24
CA GLY A 198 1.61 1.40 -18.79
C GLY A 198 1.86 0.27 -17.79
N THR A 199 2.23 0.63 -16.56
CA THR A 199 2.45 -0.31 -15.45
C THR A 199 1.22 -1.20 -15.22
N HIS A 200 0.03 -0.60 -15.10
CA HIS A 200 -1.23 -1.32 -14.89
C HIS A 200 -1.55 -2.27 -16.05
N LYS A 201 -1.36 -1.84 -17.31
CA LYS A 201 -1.55 -2.69 -18.47
C LYS A 201 -0.66 -3.94 -18.41
N GLN A 202 0.61 -3.78 -18.07
CA GLN A 202 1.54 -4.92 -17.94
C GLN A 202 1.22 -5.78 -16.71
N LEU A 203 0.75 -5.18 -15.61
CA LEU A 203 0.30 -5.89 -14.41
C LEU A 203 -0.94 -6.75 -14.69
N VAL A 204 -1.94 -6.23 -15.39
CA VAL A 204 -3.14 -6.98 -15.83
C VAL A 204 -2.75 -8.15 -16.72
N LYS A 205 -1.79 -7.94 -17.63
CA LYS A 205 -1.22 -9.01 -18.47
C LYS A 205 -0.56 -10.09 -17.59
N ALA A 206 0.30 -9.70 -16.65
CA ALA A 206 0.97 -10.64 -15.75
C ALA A 206 -0.01 -11.44 -14.88
N ALA A 207 -1.06 -10.79 -14.35
CA ALA A 207 -2.13 -11.45 -13.60
C ALA A 207 -2.91 -12.46 -14.46
N THR A 208 -3.11 -12.16 -15.74
CA THR A 208 -3.78 -13.04 -16.69
C THR A 208 -2.90 -14.21 -17.14
N GLU A 209 -1.58 -14.00 -17.22
CA GLU A 209 -0.59 -15.00 -17.66
C GLU A 209 -0.10 -15.93 -16.53
N GLY A 210 -0.62 -15.78 -15.30
CA GLY A 210 -0.41 -16.74 -14.21
C GLY A 210 0.60 -16.33 -13.14
N THR A 211 0.85 -15.03 -12.96
CA THR A 211 1.47 -14.52 -11.73
C THR A 211 0.67 -14.96 -10.50
N ALA A 212 1.35 -15.38 -9.43
CA ALA A 212 0.73 -15.98 -8.26
C ALA A 212 -0.04 -14.98 -7.40
N PHE A 213 0.52 -13.78 -7.23
CA PHE A 213 -0.06 -12.65 -6.50
C PHE A 213 0.70 -11.37 -6.86
N ALA A 214 0.09 -10.23 -6.55
CA ALA A 214 0.76 -8.93 -6.54
C ALA A 214 1.10 -8.55 -5.09
N TRP A 215 2.30 -7.99 -4.88
CA TRP A 215 2.77 -7.50 -3.60
C TRP A 215 3.11 -6.02 -3.75
N HIS A 216 2.33 -5.15 -3.11
CA HIS A 216 2.43 -3.71 -3.23
C HIS A 216 3.00 -3.10 -1.94
N GLY A 217 4.20 -2.54 -2.00
CA GLY A 217 4.91 -2.02 -0.84
C GLY A 217 4.67 -0.57 -0.49
N GLY A 218 3.41 -0.18 -0.31
CA GLY A 218 3.03 1.16 0.15
C GLY A 218 2.92 2.19 -0.98
N ASP A 219 2.34 3.34 -0.62
CA ASP A 219 2.00 4.45 -1.49
C ASP A 219 1.10 3.99 -2.64
N LEU A 220 -0.09 3.56 -2.22
CA LEU A 220 -1.01 2.80 -3.05
C LEU A 220 -1.72 3.72 -4.03
N SER A 221 -2.48 4.69 -3.51
CA SER A 221 -3.42 5.48 -4.31
C SER A 221 -3.01 6.93 -4.53
N TYR A 222 -2.12 7.49 -3.68
CA TYR A 222 -1.83 8.93 -3.64
C TYR A 222 -3.11 9.75 -3.51
N ALA A 223 -4.05 9.25 -2.69
CA ALA A 223 -5.33 9.90 -2.50
C ALA A 223 -5.17 11.25 -1.81
N ASP A 224 -4.13 11.43 -1.02
CA ASP A 224 -3.73 12.64 -0.33
C ASP A 224 -3.22 13.74 -1.27
N ASP A 225 -2.65 13.40 -2.42
CA ASP A 225 -2.30 14.35 -3.49
C ASP A 225 -3.50 14.83 -4.32
N TRP A 226 -4.73 14.70 -3.80
CA TRP A 226 -5.96 15.17 -4.47
C TRP A 226 -5.96 16.67 -4.77
N TYR A 227 -5.11 17.47 -4.13
CA TYR A 227 -4.96 18.91 -4.33
C TYR A 227 -3.92 19.28 -5.40
N SER A 228 -3.10 18.33 -5.85
CA SER A 228 -2.08 18.54 -6.89
C SER A 228 -2.75 18.85 -8.23
N GLY A 229 -2.84 20.16 -8.55
CA GLY A 229 -3.56 20.70 -9.71
C GLY A 229 -4.63 21.75 -9.38
N ILE A 230 -4.89 22.03 -8.10
CA ILE A 230 -5.95 22.92 -7.63
C ILE A 230 -5.40 24.13 -6.86
N LEU A 231 -4.10 24.26 -6.64
CA LEU A 231 -3.54 25.41 -5.91
C LEU A 231 -3.34 26.65 -6.79
N ALA A 232 -3.51 27.84 -6.21
CA ALA A 232 -3.13 29.09 -6.87
C ALA A 232 -1.63 29.11 -7.09
N CYS A 233 -1.22 29.62 -8.25
CA CYS A 233 0.18 29.75 -8.60
C CYS A 233 0.93 30.55 -7.52
N ALA A 234 1.82 29.88 -6.80
CA ALA A 234 2.93 30.52 -6.12
C ALA A 234 4.14 30.55 -7.08
N ASP A 235 5.00 31.55 -6.95
CA ASP A 235 6.12 31.78 -7.88
C ASP A 235 7.19 30.66 -7.84
N ASP A 236 7.10 29.75 -6.88
CA ASP A 236 8.02 28.65 -6.58
C ASP A 236 7.44 27.25 -6.87
N TRP A 237 6.18 27.14 -7.35
CA TRP A 237 5.53 25.84 -7.58
C TRP A 237 5.32 25.50 -9.07
N PRO A 238 5.71 24.30 -9.53
CA PRO A 238 5.75 24.00 -10.97
C PRO A 238 4.38 23.78 -11.64
N VAL A 239 3.31 23.48 -10.90
CA VAL A 239 2.01 23.03 -11.45
C VAL A 239 0.85 23.82 -10.81
N CYS A 240 0.13 24.66 -11.59
CA CYS A 240 -1.06 25.37 -11.11
C CYS A 240 -2.15 25.51 -12.20
N TYR A 241 -3.42 25.67 -11.79
CA TYR A 241 -4.61 25.80 -12.63
C TYR A 241 -5.28 27.17 -12.43
N ASN A 242 -5.68 27.87 -13.51
CA ASN A 242 -6.31 29.20 -13.42
C ASN A 242 -7.80 29.25 -13.83
N GLY A 243 -8.47 28.09 -13.92
CA GLY A 243 -9.91 28.03 -14.15
C GLY A 243 -10.40 28.39 -15.55
N THR A 244 -9.53 28.66 -16.55
CA THR A 244 -9.99 29.00 -17.92
C THR A 244 -9.21 28.36 -19.07
N SER A 245 -8.05 27.75 -18.84
CA SER A 245 -7.28 26.97 -19.84
C SER A 245 -6.11 26.25 -19.17
N SER A 246 -5.68 25.08 -19.67
CA SER A 246 -4.44 24.40 -19.27
C SER A 246 -3.18 25.06 -19.85
N THR A 247 -3.02 26.36 -19.63
CA THR A 247 -1.74 27.03 -19.88
C THR A 247 -0.98 27.13 -18.57
N LEU A 248 0.21 26.51 -18.52
CA LEU A 248 1.15 26.64 -17.41
C LEU A 248 1.38 28.13 -17.05
N PRO A 249 1.64 28.44 -15.77
CA PRO A 249 1.78 29.82 -15.29
C PRO A 249 2.89 30.61 -16.01
N GLY A 250 2.70 31.93 -16.06
CA GLY A 250 3.77 32.89 -16.32
C GLY A 250 3.81 33.55 -17.70
N GLY A 251 3.01 33.10 -18.69
CA GLY A 251 3.00 33.69 -20.05
C GLY A 251 4.37 33.69 -20.76
N GLY A 252 5.39 33.09 -20.13
CA GLY A 252 6.72 32.86 -20.67
C GLY A 252 6.76 31.57 -21.48
N PRO A 253 7.87 31.31 -22.18
CA PRO A 253 8.06 30.03 -22.84
C PRO A 253 7.94 28.91 -21.81
N LEU A 254 7.15 27.87 -22.13
CA LEU A 254 7.03 26.65 -21.33
C LEU A 254 8.44 26.19 -20.91
N PRO A 255 8.68 25.86 -19.62
CA PRO A 255 9.95 25.25 -19.22
C PRO A 255 10.20 24.00 -20.09
N GLU A 256 11.45 23.77 -20.50
CA GLU A 256 11.79 22.76 -21.51
C GLU A 256 11.38 21.34 -21.09
N GLU A 257 11.34 21.08 -19.79
CA GLU A 257 10.85 19.86 -19.17
C GLU A 257 9.37 19.57 -19.47
N TYR A 258 8.51 20.59 -19.60
CA TYR A 258 7.10 20.43 -19.99
C TYR A 258 6.91 20.27 -21.51
N LYS A 259 7.94 20.60 -22.29
CA LYS A 259 7.99 20.33 -23.73
C LYS A 259 8.55 18.96 -24.05
N LYS A 260 9.16 18.27 -23.07
CA LYS A 260 9.52 16.86 -23.23
C LYS A 260 8.20 16.10 -23.36
N PRO A 261 7.93 15.47 -24.52
CA PRO A 261 6.78 14.59 -24.63
C PRO A 261 6.91 13.51 -23.55
N LEU A 262 5.78 13.02 -23.03
CA LEU A 262 5.78 11.75 -22.32
C LEU A 262 6.56 10.71 -23.16
N PRO A 263 7.27 9.77 -22.53
CA PRO A 263 7.95 8.70 -23.25
C PRO A 263 7.03 8.08 -24.32
N ALA A 264 7.62 7.73 -25.47
CA ALA A 264 6.84 7.27 -26.61
C ALA A 264 6.03 6.02 -26.26
N GLY A 265 4.71 6.15 -26.16
CA GLY A 265 3.80 5.07 -25.75
C GLY A 265 2.79 5.49 -24.67
N GLU A 266 3.02 6.62 -24.00
CA GLU A 266 2.13 7.14 -22.96
C GLU A 266 1.06 8.06 -23.53
N ILE A 267 -0.19 7.86 -23.08
CA ILE A 267 -1.35 8.67 -23.44
C ILE A 267 -1.50 9.76 -22.35
N PRO A 268 -1.56 11.05 -22.70
CA PRO A 268 -1.87 12.10 -21.74
C PRO A 268 -3.35 12.03 -21.37
N ASP A 269 -3.63 11.41 -20.24
CA ASP A 269 -4.81 11.66 -19.42
C ASP A 269 -4.47 11.28 -17.97
N GLN A 270 -5.16 11.88 -17.00
CA GLN A 270 -5.24 11.43 -15.59
C GLN A 270 -4.31 12.07 -14.55
N GLY A 271 -3.87 13.33 -14.74
CA GLY A 271 -3.31 14.15 -13.64
C GLY A 271 -1.98 14.87 -13.93
N GLY A 272 -1.40 14.66 -15.11
CA GLY A 272 -0.21 15.41 -15.53
C GLY A 272 -0.51 16.87 -15.92
N PRO A 273 0.54 17.71 -16.10
CA PRO A 273 0.46 19.14 -16.46
C PRO A 273 -0.27 19.45 -17.80
N GLN A 274 -0.68 18.41 -18.55
CA GLN A 274 -1.47 18.53 -19.78
C GLN A 274 -2.96 18.19 -19.62
N GLY A 275 -3.43 17.87 -18.41
CA GLY A 275 -4.84 17.86 -18.05
C GLY A 275 -5.53 16.49 -18.01
N GLY A 276 -6.37 16.32 -16.98
CA GLY A 276 -7.28 15.21 -16.71
C GLY A 276 -7.68 15.28 -15.23
N ASP A 277 -8.99 15.32 -14.92
CA ASP A 277 -9.48 15.47 -13.53
C ASP A 277 -9.13 14.20 -12.73
N MET A 278 -8.07 14.24 -11.92
CA MET A 278 -8.04 13.38 -10.74
C MET A 278 -9.27 13.69 -9.91
N SER A 279 -9.85 12.68 -9.26
CA SER A 279 -11.01 12.96 -8.44
C SER A 279 -10.59 13.92 -7.32
N VAL A 280 -11.24 15.07 -7.25
CA VAL A 280 -10.82 16.22 -6.45
C VAL A 280 -10.99 16.04 -4.93
N LEU A 281 -11.14 14.79 -4.45
CA LEU A 281 -11.41 14.46 -3.06
C LEU A 281 -10.68 13.17 -2.70
N TYR A 282 -9.98 13.18 -1.57
CA TYR A 282 -9.28 12.05 -0.98
C TYR A 282 -10.02 10.70 -1.12
N GLU A 283 -11.25 10.63 -0.61
CA GLU A 283 -12.05 9.40 -0.63
C GLU A 283 -12.40 8.90 -2.05
N SER A 284 -12.57 9.84 -2.98
CA SER A 284 -12.91 9.48 -4.36
C SER A 284 -11.68 8.94 -5.10
N ASN A 285 -10.46 9.37 -4.75
CA ASN A 285 -9.22 8.86 -5.35
C ASN A 285 -8.98 7.42 -4.91
N TRP A 286 -9.21 7.11 -3.64
CA TRP A 286 -9.24 5.72 -3.17
C TRP A 286 -10.25 4.85 -3.91
N ASP A 287 -11.47 5.36 -4.13
CA ASP A 287 -12.54 4.63 -4.83
C ASP A 287 -12.20 4.41 -6.32
N LEU A 288 -11.64 5.42 -6.97
CA LEU A 288 -11.20 5.35 -8.37
C LEU A 288 -10.08 4.34 -8.55
N TRP A 289 -9.02 4.48 -7.75
CA TRP A 289 -7.83 3.63 -7.83
C TRP A 289 -8.17 2.15 -7.58
N GLN A 290 -8.98 1.85 -6.57
CA GLN A 290 -9.37 0.46 -6.30
C GLN A 290 -10.27 -0.14 -7.37
N GLN A 291 -11.16 0.67 -7.96
CA GLN A 291 -12.00 0.19 -9.06
C GLN A 291 -11.18 -0.10 -10.32
N TRP A 292 -10.19 0.73 -10.62
CA TRP A 292 -9.24 0.50 -11.70
C TRP A 292 -8.50 -0.83 -11.53
N LEU A 293 -8.06 -1.09 -10.30
CA LEU A 293 -7.36 -2.32 -9.95
C LEU A 293 -8.24 -3.57 -9.93
N ASN A 294 -9.57 -3.46 -10.06
CA ASN A 294 -10.44 -4.64 -10.20
C ASN A 294 -9.97 -5.59 -11.32
N ASN A 295 -9.36 -5.05 -12.39
CA ASN A 295 -8.81 -5.84 -13.48
C ASN A 295 -7.68 -6.79 -13.05
N VAL A 296 -7.04 -6.52 -11.90
CA VAL A 296 -6.00 -7.32 -11.27
C VAL A 296 -6.56 -8.08 -10.06
N THR A 297 -7.22 -7.40 -9.13
CA THR A 297 -7.63 -7.93 -7.82
C THR A 297 -8.74 -8.98 -7.91
N LEU A 298 -9.52 -8.99 -9.01
CA LEU A 298 -10.47 -10.06 -9.32
C LEU A 298 -9.81 -11.37 -9.77
N LYS A 299 -8.54 -11.33 -10.18
CA LYS A 299 -7.82 -12.47 -10.79
C LYS A 299 -6.84 -13.12 -9.82
N ILE A 300 -6.11 -12.30 -9.06
CA ILE A 300 -5.03 -12.75 -8.18
C ILE A 300 -5.09 -12.02 -6.83
N PRO A 301 -4.55 -12.64 -5.75
CA PRO A 301 -4.39 -11.95 -4.47
C PRO A 301 -3.51 -10.71 -4.61
N TYR A 302 -3.89 -9.66 -3.88
CA TYR A 302 -3.24 -8.35 -3.87
C TYR A 302 -2.84 -8.03 -2.43
N MET A 303 -1.58 -8.34 -2.11
CA MET A 303 -1.00 -8.20 -0.77
C MET A 303 -0.40 -6.80 -0.65
N VAL A 304 -0.74 -6.04 0.39
CA VAL A 304 -0.27 -4.64 0.56
C VAL A 304 0.41 -4.45 1.90
N LEU A 305 1.30 -3.46 2.02
CA LEU A 305 1.78 -2.89 3.29
C LEU A 305 1.66 -1.35 3.21
N PRO A 306 1.77 -0.61 4.32
CA PRO A 306 1.56 0.84 4.32
C PRO A 306 2.79 1.59 3.78
N GLY A 307 2.56 2.69 3.07
CA GLY A 307 3.52 3.77 2.85
C GLY A 307 3.04 5.08 3.47
N ASN A 308 3.82 6.15 3.33
CA ASN A 308 3.52 7.44 3.93
C ASN A 308 2.25 8.11 3.38
N HIS A 309 1.93 7.92 2.09
CA HIS A 309 0.70 8.44 1.49
C HIS A 309 -0.58 7.74 1.98
N GLU A 310 -0.45 6.68 2.79
CA GLU A 310 -1.58 6.08 3.49
C GLU A 310 -1.88 6.76 4.84
N ALA A 311 -0.93 7.52 5.41
CA ALA A 311 -1.03 8.03 6.78
C ALA A 311 -2.18 9.02 6.96
N SER A 312 -2.32 9.97 6.04
CA SER A 312 -3.34 11.00 6.13
C SER A 312 -3.84 11.50 4.78
N CYS A 313 -4.74 12.48 4.79
CA CYS A 313 -5.28 13.12 3.59
C CYS A 313 -4.34 14.15 2.99
N ALA A 314 -3.19 14.34 3.62
CA ALA A 314 -2.20 15.33 3.31
C ALA A 314 -0.87 15.02 4.00
N GLU A 315 0.07 14.42 3.29
CA GLU A 315 1.38 14.09 3.86
C GLU A 315 2.26 15.31 4.18
N PHE A 316 2.14 16.42 3.45
CA PHE A 316 3.04 17.57 3.61
C PHE A 316 2.69 18.56 4.73
N ASP A 317 1.68 18.29 5.57
CA ASP A 317 1.23 19.18 6.67
C ASP A 317 2.06 19.01 7.96
N GLY A 318 3.37 19.18 7.86
CA GLY A 318 4.27 19.34 9.01
C GLY A 318 4.09 20.71 9.69
N PRO A 319 4.77 20.98 10.83
CA PRO A 319 4.72 22.29 11.48
C PRO A 319 5.01 23.39 10.46
N HIS A 320 4.02 24.25 10.22
CA HIS A 320 4.00 25.39 9.28
C HIS A 320 3.49 25.15 7.86
N ASN A 321 3.04 23.95 7.48
CA ASN A 321 2.49 23.66 6.14
C ASN A 321 0.97 23.47 6.16
N ILE A 322 0.26 24.44 6.74
CA ILE A 322 -1.19 24.34 6.95
C ILE A 322 -1.92 24.28 5.60
N LEU A 323 -2.52 23.14 5.29
CA LEU A 323 -3.31 22.99 4.09
C LEU A 323 -4.51 23.93 4.11
N THR A 324 -4.49 24.81 3.12
CA THR A 324 -5.41 25.92 2.99
C THR A 324 -6.62 25.44 2.18
N ALA A 325 -7.80 25.29 2.78
CA ALA A 325 -9.02 25.22 1.99
C ALA A 325 -9.41 26.64 1.54
N TYR A 326 -9.85 26.74 0.29
CA TYR A 326 -10.15 28.02 -0.36
C TYR A 326 -11.51 28.62 0.01
N LEU A 327 -12.19 28.09 1.03
CA LEU A 327 -13.47 28.64 1.47
C LEU A 327 -13.23 29.78 2.45
N ASN A 328 -14.07 30.80 2.40
CA ASN A 328 -14.25 31.78 3.47
C ASN A 328 -15.75 31.74 3.80
N ASP A 329 -16.12 31.24 4.98
CA ASP A 329 -17.52 31.11 5.41
C ASP A 329 -18.44 30.39 4.39
N ASP A 330 -18.01 29.25 3.84
CA ASP A 330 -18.73 28.49 2.79
C ASP A 330 -18.96 29.23 1.46
N ILE A 331 -18.26 30.36 1.22
CA ILE A 331 -18.35 31.12 -0.03
C ILE A 331 -17.23 30.69 -0.98
N ALA A 332 -17.60 30.07 -2.11
CA ALA A 332 -16.69 29.77 -3.20
C ALA A 332 -16.15 31.05 -3.85
N ASN A 333 -14.87 31.07 -4.24
CA ASN A 333 -14.22 32.15 -4.99
C ASN A 333 -14.01 33.47 -4.21
N GLY A 334 -13.80 33.40 -2.90
CA GLY A 334 -13.41 34.55 -2.10
C GLY A 334 -11.97 34.96 -2.41
N THR A 335 -11.73 36.21 -2.83
CA THR A 335 -10.39 36.82 -2.85
C THR A 335 -9.94 37.17 -1.42
N ALA A 336 -10.09 36.23 -0.49
CA ALA A 336 -9.77 36.43 0.90
C ALA A 336 -8.24 36.58 1.04
N PRO A 337 -7.75 37.52 1.86
CA PRO A 337 -6.36 37.49 2.31
C PRO A 337 -6.03 36.11 2.88
N THR A 338 -4.78 35.65 2.76
CA THR A 338 -4.29 34.37 3.29
C THR A 338 -4.73 34.09 4.72
N ASP A 339 -4.80 35.15 5.53
CA ASP A 339 -5.17 35.12 6.95
C ASP A 339 -6.66 34.76 7.19
N ASN A 340 -7.49 34.72 6.13
CA ASN A 340 -8.94 34.46 6.15
C ASN A 340 -9.34 33.20 5.36
N LEU A 341 -8.39 32.37 4.92
CA LEU A 341 -8.70 31.11 4.25
C LEU A 341 -9.10 30.05 5.28
N THR A 342 -10.16 29.28 5.00
CA THR A 342 -10.63 28.21 5.90
C THR A 342 -9.70 27.02 5.72
N TYR A 343 -8.95 26.64 6.72
CA TYR A 343 -8.00 25.53 6.61
C TYR A 343 -8.72 24.19 6.44
N TYR A 344 -8.23 23.35 5.51
CA TYR A 344 -8.71 21.98 5.38
C TYR A 344 -7.89 21.09 6.30
N SER A 345 -8.39 20.88 7.52
CA SER A 345 -7.86 19.82 8.38
C SER A 345 -8.37 18.47 7.90
N CYS A 346 -7.53 17.45 7.73
CA CYS A 346 -8.01 16.09 7.50
C CYS A 346 -9.02 15.69 8.59
N PRO A 347 -10.27 15.35 8.24
CA PRO A 347 -11.21 14.82 9.22
C PRO A 347 -10.64 13.52 9.81
N PRO A 348 -11.09 13.08 11.00
CA PRO A 348 -10.61 11.86 11.63
C PRO A 348 -10.61 10.62 10.72
N SER A 349 -11.54 10.58 9.77
CA SER A 349 -11.65 9.53 8.77
C SER A 349 -10.56 9.46 7.70
N GLN A 350 -9.75 10.51 7.59
CA GLN A 350 -8.71 10.64 6.57
C GLN A 350 -7.35 10.92 7.23
N ARG A 351 -7.11 10.42 8.44
CA ARG A 351 -5.80 10.42 9.10
C ARG A 351 -5.59 9.10 9.83
N ASN A 352 -4.40 8.88 10.38
CA ASN A 352 -4.04 7.67 11.10
C ASN A 352 -4.23 6.37 10.30
N PHE A 353 -3.91 6.38 9.01
CA PHE A 353 -4.08 5.22 8.14
C PHE A 353 -5.53 4.71 8.06
N THR A 354 -6.55 5.51 8.40
CA THR A 354 -7.94 5.04 8.51
C THR A 354 -8.43 4.44 7.19
N ALA A 355 -8.28 5.14 6.07
CA ALA A 355 -8.69 4.61 4.76
C ALA A 355 -7.97 3.29 4.43
N TYR A 356 -6.65 3.23 4.63
CA TYR A 356 -5.84 2.04 4.42
C TYR A 356 -6.30 0.83 5.28
N GLN A 357 -6.52 1.05 6.58
CA GLN A 357 -6.95 0.01 7.51
C GLN A 357 -8.30 -0.60 7.12
N HIS A 358 -9.20 0.20 6.55
CA HIS A 358 -10.55 -0.24 6.21
C HIS A 358 -10.70 -0.78 4.78
N ARG A 359 -9.85 -0.35 3.84
CA ARG A 359 -9.92 -0.71 2.41
C ARG A 359 -9.21 -2.02 2.07
N PHE A 360 -8.39 -2.53 2.99
CA PHE A 360 -7.66 -3.77 2.83
C PHE A 360 -7.80 -4.65 4.06
N ARG A 361 -7.56 -5.95 3.88
CA ARG A 361 -7.46 -6.90 4.98
C ARG A 361 -6.32 -7.87 4.68
N MET A 362 -5.23 -7.78 5.43
CA MET A 362 -4.06 -8.64 5.36
C MET A 362 -3.99 -9.61 6.55
N PRO A 363 -3.14 -10.66 6.51
CA PRO A 363 -3.13 -11.69 7.54
C PRO A 363 -2.31 -11.31 8.80
N GLY A 364 -2.26 -10.03 9.18
CA GLY A 364 -1.56 -9.58 10.40
C GLY A 364 -1.98 -10.37 11.63
N PRO A 365 -3.26 -10.34 12.03
CA PRO A 365 -3.73 -11.08 13.21
C PRO A 365 -3.44 -12.59 13.15
N GLU A 366 -3.55 -13.21 11.97
CA GLU A 366 -3.32 -14.65 11.82
C GLU A 366 -1.84 -15.06 11.87
N THR A 367 -0.93 -14.10 11.64
CA THR A 367 0.52 -14.32 11.59
C THR A 367 1.23 -13.78 12.83
N GLY A 368 0.46 -13.28 13.80
CA GLY A 368 0.95 -12.65 15.02
C GLY A 368 1.41 -11.20 14.84
N GLY A 369 1.19 -10.62 13.66
CA GLY A 369 1.38 -9.21 13.38
C GLY A 369 0.11 -8.40 13.67
N VAL A 370 0.05 -7.15 13.18
CA VAL A 370 -1.06 -6.23 13.47
C VAL A 370 -1.72 -5.74 12.20
N GLY A 371 -3.04 -5.97 12.10
CA GLY A 371 -3.89 -5.45 11.03
C GLY A 371 -3.30 -5.67 9.64
N ASN A 372 -3.12 -4.55 8.93
CA ASN A 372 -2.50 -4.52 7.60
C ASN A 372 -1.01 -4.13 7.62
N PHE A 373 -0.50 -3.67 8.77
CA PHE A 373 0.79 -3.00 8.90
C PHE A 373 1.99 -3.95 8.75
N TRP A 374 1.98 -5.08 9.47
CA TRP A 374 3.03 -6.10 9.33
C TRP A 374 2.47 -7.51 9.47
N TYR A 375 2.96 -8.40 8.61
CA TYR A 375 2.53 -9.80 8.51
C TYR A 375 3.51 -10.60 7.65
N SER A 376 3.39 -11.93 7.68
CA SER A 376 4.20 -12.82 6.85
C SER A 376 3.35 -13.92 6.21
N PHE A 377 3.84 -14.53 5.14
CA PHE A 377 3.20 -15.71 4.55
C PHE A 377 4.18 -16.52 3.71
N ASP A 378 3.93 -17.83 3.65
CA ASP A 378 4.67 -18.73 2.77
C ASP A 378 3.96 -18.88 1.42
N TYR A 379 4.76 -18.95 0.36
CA TYR A 379 4.30 -19.42 -0.94
C TYR A 379 5.38 -20.31 -1.57
N GLY A 380 5.13 -21.62 -1.58
CA GLY A 380 6.05 -22.59 -2.16
C GLY A 380 7.43 -22.56 -1.49
N LEU A 381 8.47 -22.12 -2.21
CA LEU A 381 9.86 -22.09 -1.75
C LEU A 381 10.30 -20.77 -1.12
N ALA A 382 9.38 -19.82 -0.92
CA ALA A 382 9.70 -18.52 -0.35
C ALA A 382 8.80 -18.16 0.83
N HIS A 383 9.41 -17.50 1.80
CA HIS A 383 8.76 -16.83 2.91
C HIS A 383 8.81 -15.32 2.66
N PHE A 384 7.64 -14.67 2.64
CA PHE A 384 7.45 -13.25 2.38
C PHE A 384 7.08 -12.54 3.67
N VAL A 385 7.73 -11.41 3.94
CA VAL A 385 7.53 -10.64 5.17
C VAL A 385 7.28 -9.18 4.80
N SER A 386 6.12 -8.66 5.17
CA SER A 386 5.80 -7.23 5.11
C SER A 386 6.06 -6.62 6.48
N ILE A 387 6.87 -5.56 6.53
CA ILE A 387 7.10 -4.77 7.74
C ILE A 387 6.67 -3.32 7.50
N ASP A 388 6.20 -2.68 8.55
CA ASP A 388 5.85 -1.27 8.56
C ASP A 388 7.11 -0.40 8.73
N GLY A 389 7.38 0.39 7.69
CA GLY A 389 8.51 1.34 7.64
C GLY A 389 8.12 2.76 8.02
N GLU A 390 6.84 3.01 8.29
CA GLU A 390 6.26 4.31 8.57
C GLU A 390 6.07 4.51 10.07
N THR A 391 5.56 3.48 10.76
CA THR A 391 5.31 3.51 12.21
C THR A 391 5.94 2.33 12.94
N ASP A 392 5.77 2.28 14.27
CA ASP A 392 6.09 1.12 15.11
C ASP A 392 7.58 0.71 15.22
N PHE A 393 8.47 1.68 15.21
CA PHE A 393 9.86 1.58 15.69
C PHE A 393 10.36 2.94 16.21
N ALA A 394 11.47 2.97 16.96
CA ALA A 394 11.98 4.22 17.50
C ALA A 394 12.47 5.15 16.39
N ASN A 395 12.10 6.44 16.46
CA ASN A 395 12.37 7.45 15.43
C ASN A 395 11.76 7.09 14.07
N SER A 396 10.59 6.44 14.08
CA SER A 396 9.81 6.19 12.86
C SER A 396 9.44 7.52 12.19
N PRO A 397 9.32 7.57 10.84
CA PRO A 397 9.03 8.79 10.10
C PRO A 397 7.67 9.40 10.44
N GLU A 398 6.64 8.56 10.56
CA GLU A 398 5.34 8.98 11.06
C GLU A 398 5.44 8.99 12.59
N TRP A 399 5.60 10.19 13.16
CA TRP A 399 5.79 10.37 14.59
C TRP A 399 4.60 9.83 15.36
N ASN A 400 4.89 9.16 16.48
CA ASN A 400 3.83 8.72 17.35
C ASN A 400 3.49 9.81 18.35
N PHE A 401 2.20 9.91 18.68
CA PHE A 401 1.65 10.84 19.65
C PHE A 401 2.33 10.83 21.03
N ALA A 402 2.97 9.72 21.41
CA ALA A 402 3.66 9.63 22.70
C ALA A 402 5.05 10.31 22.67
N GLU A 403 5.59 10.68 21.51
CA GLU A 403 6.79 11.51 21.38
C GLU A 403 6.50 13.01 21.55
N ASP A 404 5.26 13.46 21.29
CA ASP A 404 4.86 14.87 21.45
C ASP A 404 4.59 15.27 22.90
N VAL A 405 4.53 14.29 23.81
CA VAL A 405 4.27 14.53 25.24
C VAL A 405 5.56 14.96 25.93
N THR A 406 5.60 16.18 26.46
CA THR A 406 6.81 16.70 27.14
C THR A 406 6.65 16.77 28.67
N GLY A 407 7.76 16.58 29.39
CA GLY A 407 7.79 16.70 30.85
C GLY A 407 6.91 15.69 31.60
N ASN A 408 5.87 16.18 32.27
CA ASN A 408 4.93 15.36 33.07
C ASN A 408 3.53 15.27 32.42
N GLU A 409 3.42 15.65 31.16
CA GLU A 409 2.18 15.53 30.41
C GLU A 409 1.78 14.06 30.25
N THR A 410 0.47 13.83 30.13
CA THR A 410 -0.06 12.48 29.86
C THR A 410 -0.67 12.38 28.46
N LEU A 411 -0.88 13.54 27.83
CA LEU A 411 -1.36 13.76 26.47
C LEU A 411 -0.76 15.11 26.02
N PRO A 412 -0.34 15.28 24.75
CA PRO A 412 0.13 16.53 24.18
C PRO A 412 -1.02 17.54 24.08
N SER A 413 -0.67 18.79 23.81
CA SER A 413 -1.60 19.89 23.52
C SER A 413 -1.97 19.95 22.03
N GLU A 414 -2.97 20.76 21.68
CA GLU A 414 -3.40 20.97 20.28
C GLU A 414 -2.26 21.49 19.40
N SER A 415 -1.35 22.27 19.98
CA SER A 415 -0.19 22.82 19.29
C SER A 415 0.99 21.85 19.14
N GLU A 416 0.92 20.69 19.79
CA GLU A 416 1.95 19.65 19.77
C GLU A 416 1.58 18.47 18.87
N THR A 417 0.29 18.28 18.55
CA THR A 417 -0.17 17.22 17.65
C THR A 417 -0.18 17.67 16.19
N PHE A 418 0.36 16.85 15.31
CA PHE A 418 0.30 16.98 13.87
C PHE A 418 -0.72 16.01 13.26
N ILE A 419 -1.15 16.32 12.04
CA ILE A 419 -2.20 15.54 11.37
C ILE A 419 -1.68 14.23 10.80
N THR A 420 -0.37 14.18 10.54
CA THR A 420 0.38 13.02 10.08
C THR A 420 0.74 12.08 11.23
N ASP A 421 0.77 12.57 12.49
CA ASP A 421 1.07 11.73 13.65
C ASP A 421 0.21 10.48 13.65
N SER A 422 0.87 9.33 13.68
CA SER A 422 0.23 8.04 13.50
C SER A 422 0.94 6.98 14.35
N GLY A 423 0.15 6.01 14.81
CA GLY A 423 0.65 4.91 15.60
C GLY A 423 1.12 5.29 17.03
N PRO A 424 1.77 4.37 17.75
CA PRO A 424 2.02 2.99 17.34
C PRO A 424 0.73 2.16 17.30
N PHE A 425 0.54 1.35 16.26
CA PHE A 425 -0.60 0.44 16.13
C PHE A 425 -0.42 -0.85 16.93
N GLY A 426 0.83 -1.25 17.14
CA GLY A 426 1.22 -2.37 17.98
C GLY A 426 1.50 -1.95 19.41
N ASN A 427 1.62 -2.93 20.30
CA ASN A 427 1.96 -2.65 21.68
C ASN A 427 3.40 -2.16 21.82
N VAL A 428 3.62 -1.15 22.66
CA VAL A 428 4.95 -0.71 23.09
C VAL A 428 5.17 -1.06 24.56
N ASN A 429 6.04 -2.03 24.82
CA ASN A 429 6.41 -2.48 26.17
C ASN A 429 7.77 -1.89 26.57
N GLY A 430 7.74 -0.65 27.06
CA GLY A 430 8.92 0.10 27.49
C GLY A 430 8.90 1.52 26.94
N SER A 431 10.06 2.01 26.48
CA SER A 431 10.20 3.36 25.92
C SER A 431 9.88 3.38 24.42
N VAL A 432 9.17 4.40 23.96
CA VAL A 432 8.95 4.66 22.52
C VAL A 432 10.25 5.04 21.79
N HIS A 433 11.29 5.45 22.51
CA HIS A 433 12.60 5.73 21.92
C HIS A 433 13.52 4.49 21.86
N GLU A 434 13.01 3.30 22.21
CA GLU A 434 13.76 2.04 22.11
C GLU A 434 13.03 1.07 21.17
N THR A 435 13.59 0.78 20.00
CA THR A 435 12.96 -0.12 19.00
C THR A 435 12.59 -1.50 19.57
N LYS A 436 13.38 -2.01 20.52
CA LYS A 436 13.11 -3.31 21.16
C LYS A 436 11.90 -3.30 22.09
N SER A 437 11.28 -2.16 22.36
CA SER A 437 10.01 -2.08 23.07
C SER A 437 8.80 -2.30 22.16
N TYR A 438 8.95 -2.19 20.83
CA TYR A 438 7.85 -2.31 19.88
C TYR A 438 7.50 -3.77 19.57
N GLU A 439 6.20 -4.04 19.49
CA GLU A 439 5.65 -5.35 19.13
C GLU A 439 6.13 -5.82 17.75
N GLN A 440 6.19 -4.92 16.77
CA GLN A 440 6.69 -5.22 15.42
C GLN A 440 8.10 -5.85 15.46
N TRP A 441 9.03 -5.27 16.22
CA TRP A 441 10.40 -5.78 16.32
C TRP A 441 10.44 -7.20 16.89
N HIS A 442 9.66 -7.45 17.95
CA HIS A 442 9.55 -8.77 18.56
C HIS A 442 8.88 -9.79 17.65
N TRP A 443 7.82 -9.40 16.96
CA TRP A 443 7.14 -10.24 15.99
C TRP A 443 8.08 -10.65 14.87
N LEU A 444 8.77 -9.68 14.25
CA LEU A 444 9.71 -9.92 13.14
C LEU A 444 10.84 -10.87 13.57
N GLN A 445 11.36 -10.68 14.79
CA GLN A 445 12.39 -11.56 15.35
C GLN A 445 11.91 -13.00 15.46
N GLN A 446 10.67 -13.20 15.90
CA GLN A 446 10.09 -14.53 16.12
C GLN A 446 9.69 -15.20 14.81
N ASP A 447 9.15 -14.42 13.87
CA ASP A 447 8.77 -14.87 12.54
C ASP A 447 10.00 -15.39 11.77
N LEU A 448 11.04 -14.56 11.65
CA LEU A 448 12.30 -14.94 11.00
C LEU A 448 12.98 -16.15 11.67
N ALA A 449 12.89 -16.27 13.00
CA ALA A 449 13.42 -17.41 13.73
C ALA A 449 12.67 -18.73 13.48
N LYS A 450 11.39 -18.67 13.07
CA LYS A 450 10.56 -19.85 12.79
C LYS A 450 10.74 -20.39 11.37
N VAL A 451 11.37 -19.63 10.47
CA VAL A 451 11.54 -20.03 9.07
C VAL A 451 12.36 -21.32 8.96
N ASP A 452 11.73 -22.37 8.46
CA ASP A 452 12.38 -23.61 8.09
C ASP A 452 12.96 -23.49 6.67
N ARG A 453 14.23 -23.12 6.57
CA ARG A 453 14.92 -22.93 5.28
C ARG A 453 15.08 -24.20 4.45
N SER A 454 14.77 -25.38 5.00
CA SER A 454 14.67 -26.60 4.19
C SER A 454 13.39 -26.65 3.35
N LYS A 455 12.39 -25.83 3.68
CA LYS A 455 11.13 -25.68 2.96
C LYS A 455 11.05 -24.34 2.23
N THR A 456 11.35 -23.25 2.90
CA THR A 456 11.37 -21.90 2.34
C THR A 456 12.79 -21.36 2.36
N PRO A 457 13.67 -21.83 1.45
CA PRO A 457 15.06 -21.38 1.41
C PRO A 457 15.16 -19.87 1.22
N TRP A 458 14.26 -19.29 0.43
CA TRP A 458 14.20 -17.85 0.14
C TRP A 458 13.40 -17.10 1.20
N VAL A 459 13.99 -16.06 1.78
CA VAL A 459 13.33 -15.14 2.71
C VAL A 459 13.47 -13.74 2.16
N ILE A 460 12.34 -13.10 1.89
CA ILE A 460 12.25 -11.79 1.24
C ILE A 460 11.43 -10.89 2.14
N VAL A 461 12.02 -9.76 2.51
CA VAL A 461 11.39 -8.74 3.34
C VAL A 461 11.09 -7.53 2.48
N MET A 462 9.94 -6.91 2.69
CA MET A 462 9.58 -5.64 2.06
C MET A 462 9.09 -4.67 3.14
N SER A 463 9.50 -3.42 2.99
CA SER A 463 9.01 -2.26 3.72
C SER A 463 8.90 -1.12 2.71
N HIS A 464 8.04 -0.15 2.94
CA HIS A 464 7.92 0.97 2.01
C HIS A 464 9.24 1.76 1.89
N ARG A 465 9.88 2.10 3.03
CA ARG A 465 11.11 2.89 3.03
C ARG A 465 12.41 2.09 2.83
N PRO A 466 13.35 2.58 2.00
CA PRO A 466 14.65 1.96 1.81
C PRO A 466 15.57 2.11 3.03
N MET A 467 16.38 1.09 3.31
CA MET A 467 17.53 1.21 4.22
C MET A 467 18.73 1.92 3.58
N TYR A 468 18.85 1.83 2.26
CA TYR A 468 19.98 2.35 1.49
C TYR A 468 19.46 2.81 0.12
N SER A 469 20.02 3.90 -0.40
CA SER A 469 19.81 4.39 -1.76
C SER A 469 20.92 5.41 -2.08
N SER A 470 21.07 5.78 -3.36
CA SER A 470 21.88 6.95 -3.73
C SER A 470 21.28 8.28 -3.27
N ALA A 471 19.96 8.36 -3.04
CA ALA A 471 19.36 9.48 -2.32
C ALA A 471 19.47 9.26 -0.80
N TYR A 472 19.67 10.34 -0.06
CA TYR A 472 19.91 10.31 1.37
C TYR A 472 18.79 11.01 2.14
N SER A 473 18.26 10.32 3.15
CA SER A 473 17.34 10.91 4.12
C SER A 473 17.61 10.34 5.52
N SER A 474 17.26 11.11 6.56
CA SER A 474 17.46 10.73 7.96
C SER A 474 16.75 9.43 8.32
N TYR A 475 15.56 9.17 7.77
CA TYR A 475 14.79 7.94 8.07
C TYR A 475 15.59 6.68 7.76
N GLN A 476 16.47 6.68 6.75
CA GLN A 476 17.22 5.50 6.34
C GLN A 476 18.10 4.99 7.48
N LEU A 477 18.63 5.90 8.32
CA LEU A 477 19.40 5.52 9.51
C LEU A 477 18.51 4.80 10.52
N HIS A 478 17.31 5.32 10.80
CA HIS A 478 16.40 4.75 11.78
C HIS A 478 15.88 3.37 11.34
N VAL A 479 15.56 3.19 10.05
CA VAL A 479 15.19 1.88 9.49
C VAL A 479 16.33 0.87 9.65
N ARG A 480 17.59 1.28 9.40
CA ARG A 480 18.77 0.41 9.60
C ARG A 480 18.96 0.03 11.06
N GLU A 481 18.91 1.00 11.96
CA GLU A 481 19.04 0.78 13.40
C GLU A 481 17.95 -0.15 13.94
N ALA A 482 16.74 -0.05 13.39
CA ALA A 482 15.61 -0.88 13.78
C ALA A 482 15.76 -2.33 13.28
N PHE A 483 16.08 -2.51 11.99
CA PHE A 483 15.85 -3.79 11.32
C PHE A 483 17.10 -4.45 10.72
N GLU A 484 18.10 -3.70 10.24
CA GLU A 484 19.25 -4.25 9.47
C GLU A 484 19.93 -5.41 10.23
N GLY A 485 20.25 -5.21 11.50
CA GLY A 485 20.91 -6.21 12.32
C GLY A 485 20.09 -7.50 12.49
N LEU A 486 18.77 -7.39 12.53
CA LEU A 486 17.87 -8.54 12.65
C LEU A 486 17.79 -9.30 11.31
N LEU A 487 17.66 -8.57 10.21
CA LEU A 487 17.58 -9.14 8.87
C LEU A 487 18.89 -9.86 8.50
N LEU A 488 20.04 -9.24 8.81
CA LEU A 488 21.35 -9.87 8.64
C LEU A 488 21.46 -11.13 9.51
N LYS A 489 21.15 -11.04 10.82
CA LYS A 489 21.24 -12.17 11.75
C LYS A 489 20.47 -13.41 11.27
N TYR A 490 19.26 -13.22 10.74
CA TYR A 490 18.45 -14.34 10.26
C TYR A 490 18.68 -14.68 8.78
N GLY A 491 19.55 -13.94 8.09
CA GLY A 491 19.98 -14.24 6.72
C GLY A 491 18.94 -13.95 5.66
N VAL A 492 18.21 -12.84 5.78
CA VAL A 492 17.28 -12.36 4.75
C VAL A 492 18.03 -12.22 3.41
N ASP A 493 17.43 -12.72 2.33
CA ASP A 493 18.07 -12.79 1.03
C ASP A 493 17.95 -11.48 0.25
N ALA A 494 16.77 -10.86 0.32
CA ALA A 494 16.48 -9.58 -0.32
C ALA A 494 15.59 -8.69 0.56
N TYR A 495 15.89 -7.40 0.53
CA TYR A 495 15.08 -6.32 1.08
C TYR A 495 14.57 -5.46 -0.09
N LEU A 496 13.26 -5.36 -0.21
CA LEU A 496 12.59 -4.62 -1.26
C LEU A 496 11.96 -3.36 -0.65
N SER A 497 11.96 -2.26 -1.39
CA SER A 497 11.31 -1.03 -0.96
C SER A 497 10.79 -0.20 -2.14
N GLY A 498 10.02 0.82 -1.81
CA GLY A 498 9.55 1.87 -2.71
C GLY A 498 10.08 3.23 -2.26
N HIS A 499 9.16 4.19 -2.12
CA HIS A 499 9.31 5.52 -1.53
C HIS A 499 10.15 6.50 -2.35
N ILE A 500 11.32 6.04 -2.82
CA ILE A 500 12.14 6.81 -3.74
C ILE A 500 11.73 6.41 -5.15
N HIS A 501 11.24 7.37 -5.92
CA HIS A 501 10.50 7.15 -7.16
C HIS A 501 11.43 6.83 -8.35
N TRP A 502 12.21 5.77 -8.24
CA TRP A 502 13.02 5.22 -9.31
C TRP A 502 13.21 3.72 -9.12
N TYR A 503 13.82 3.09 -10.12
CA TYR A 503 14.40 1.78 -9.95
C TYR A 503 15.87 1.91 -9.55
N GLU A 504 16.26 1.32 -8.44
CA GLU A 504 17.66 1.24 -8.04
C GLU A 504 17.99 -0.16 -7.53
N ARG A 505 18.99 -0.79 -8.17
CA ARG A 505 19.58 -2.04 -7.70
C ARG A 505 20.93 -1.75 -7.08
N LEU A 506 21.07 -2.12 -5.82
CA LEU A 506 22.33 -1.99 -5.09
C LEU A 506 23.19 -3.25 -5.28
N TYR A 507 24.49 -3.12 -5.01
CA TYR A 507 25.35 -4.28 -4.76
C TYR A 507 24.94 -4.97 -3.43
N PRO A 508 25.28 -6.24 -3.19
CA PRO A 508 24.99 -6.89 -1.92
C PRO A 508 25.65 -6.16 -0.75
N LEU A 509 24.84 -5.66 0.19
CA LEU A 509 25.34 -4.84 1.31
C LEU A 509 25.29 -5.64 2.61
N GLY A 510 26.43 -5.69 3.31
CA GLY A 510 26.49 -6.04 4.72
C GLY A 510 26.31 -4.82 5.61
N ALA A 511 26.49 -5.02 6.92
CA ALA A 511 26.31 -3.98 7.93
C ALA A 511 27.00 -2.65 7.56
N ASN A 512 26.30 -1.54 7.78
CA ASN A 512 26.75 -0.19 7.49
C ASN A 512 27.06 0.06 5.99
N GLY A 513 26.40 -0.65 5.08
CA GLY A 513 26.52 -0.42 3.63
C GLY A 513 27.80 -0.98 3.03
N THR A 514 28.45 -1.93 3.71
CA THR A 514 29.70 -2.52 3.21
C THR A 514 29.40 -3.46 2.05
N ILE A 515 29.97 -3.18 0.86
CA ILE A 515 29.76 -4.03 -0.32
C ILE A 515 30.44 -5.40 -0.14
N ASP A 516 29.65 -6.47 -0.20
CA ASP A 516 30.17 -7.84 -0.23
C ASP A 516 30.59 -8.23 -1.64
N THR A 517 31.80 -7.79 -2.03
CA THR A 517 32.37 -8.08 -3.35
C THR A 517 32.48 -9.56 -3.67
N ALA A 518 32.57 -10.44 -2.67
CA ALA A 518 32.60 -11.89 -2.86
C ALA A 518 31.23 -12.48 -3.26
N ALA A 519 30.14 -11.75 -3.01
CA ALA A 519 28.80 -12.15 -3.47
C ALA A 519 28.57 -11.80 -4.94
N ILE A 520 29.32 -10.86 -5.52
CA ILE A 520 29.13 -10.40 -6.90
C ILE A 520 29.76 -11.42 -7.85
N VAL A 521 28.94 -12.14 -8.63
CA VAL A 521 29.43 -13.03 -9.69
C VAL A 521 29.74 -12.23 -10.94
N ASN A 522 28.83 -11.33 -11.31
CA ASN A 522 28.94 -10.38 -12.42
C ASN A 522 27.88 -9.26 -12.21
N ASN A 523 27.62 -8.45 -13.24
CA ASN A 523 26.69 -7.31 -13.16
C ASN A 523 25.21 -7.70 -12.93
N ASP A 524 24.79 -8.91 -13.29
CA ASP A 524 23.39 -9.36 -13.28
C ASP A 524 23.17 -10.60 -12.39
N THR A 525 24.18 -11.03 -11.64
CA THR A 525 24.14 -12.24 -10.83
C THR A 525 24.89 -12.06 -9.52
N TYR A 526 24.19 -12.26 -8.39
CA TYR A 526 24.78 -12.26 -7.05
C TYR A 526 24.54 -13.60 -6.34
N TYR A 527 25.42 -13.94 -5.41
CA TYR A 527 25.15 -14.95 -4.39
C TYR A 527 24.37 -14.35 -3.22
N ALA A 528 23.33 -15.03 -2.76
CA ALA A 528 22.71 -14.75 -1.48
C ALA A 528 23.59 -15.30 -0.34
N HIS A 529 24.32 -14.40 0.33
CA HIS A 529 25.18 -14.75 1.46
C HIS A 529 24.47 -14.52 2.79
N ASN A 530 23.61 -15.48 3.16
CA ASN A 530 22.88 -15.48 4.43
C ASN A 530 23.81 -15.16 5.62
N GLY A 531 23.45 -14.15 6.41
CA GLY A 531 24.21 -13.75 7.59
C GLY A 531 25.28 -12.68 7.34
N LYS A 532 25.56 -12.35 6.08
CA LYS A 532 26.68 -11.47 5.69
C LYS A 532 26.23 -10.24 4.92
N SER A 533 25.37 -10.40 3.92
CA SER A 533 24.88 -9.31 3.08
C SER A 533 23.46 -9.57 2.60
N ILE A 534 22.75 -8.48 2.27
CA ILE A 534 21.37 -8.48 1.77
C ILE A 534 21.37 -7.78 0.41
N THR A 535 20.62 -8.34 -0.54
CA THR A 535 20.33 -7.67 -1.81
C THR A 535 19.25 -6.61 -1.57
N HIS A 536 19.54 -5.35 -1.87
CA HIS A 536 18.58 -4.26 -1.73
C HIS A 536 18.13 -3.79 -3.12
N ILE A 537 16.81 -3.63 -3.29
CA ILE A 537 16.21 -3.10 -4.52
C ILE A 537 15.13 -2.08 -4.14
N ILE A 538 15.30 -0.88 -4.65
CA ILE A 538 14.32 0.20 -4.62
C ILE A 538 13.51 0.11 -5.91
N ASN A 539 12.21 -0.01 -5.78
CA ASN A 539 11.25 -0.32 -6.85
C ASN A 539 10.05 0.65 -6.77
N GLY A 540 10.32 1.96 -6.63
CA GLY A 540 9.30 2.99 -6.38
C GLY A 540 8.79 3.71 -7.62
N MET A 541 8.89 3.10 -8.78
CA MET A 541 8.58 3.72 -10.08
C MET A 541 7.31 3.18 -10.72
N ALA A 542 6.28 2.83 -9.95
CA ALA A 542 5.08 2.24 -10.55
C ALA A 542 4.18 3.26 -11.26
N GLY A 543 4.24 4.54 -10.89
CA GLY A 543 3.70 5.63 -11.70
C GLY A 543 2.81 6.62 -10.96
N ASN A 544 3.17 6.99 -9.73
CA ASN A 544 2.45 7.99 -8.97
C ASN A 544 2.48 9.39 -9.62
N ILE A 545 1.71 10.32 -9.04
CA ILE A 545 1.59 11.70 -9.54
C ILE A 545 2.85 12.54 -9.33
N GLU A 546 3.63 12.29 -8.28
CA GLU A 546 4.85 13.04 -7.97
C GLU A 546 5.98 12.82 -9.00
N SER A 547 5.85 11.79 -9.85
CA SER A 547 6.81 11.44 -10.89
C SER A 547 8.14 10.92 -10.32
N HIS A 548 9.15 10.73 -11.18
CA HIS A 548 10.45 10.19 -10.77
C HIS A 548 11.20 11.15 -9.84
N SER A 549 11.85 10.61 -8.81
CA SER A 549 12.68 11.39 -7.91
C SER A 549 13.92 11.93 -8.62
N GLU A 550 14.36 13.11 -8.20
CA GLU A 550 15.62 13.72 -8.63
C GLU A 550 16.63 13.73 -7.47
N PHE A 551 17.92 13.90 -7.79
CA PHE A 551 18.93 14.08 -6.74
C PHE A 551 18.81 15.50 -6.16
N SER A 552 18.86 15.62 -4.84
CA SER A 552 18.98 16.92 -4.19
C SER A 552 20.36 17.55 -4.46
N ASP A 553 20.49 18.85 -4.20
CA ASP A 553 21.76 19.56 -4.35
C ASP A 553 22.88 18.90 -3.52
N GLY A 554 23.93 18.44 -4.21
CA GLY A 554 25.07 17.75 -3.60
C GLY A 554 24.92 16.24 -3.47
N GLU A 555 23.75 15.68 -3.79
CA GLU A 555 23.56 14.24 -3.95
C GLU A 555 23.97 13.76 -5.34
N GLY A 556 24.15 12.46 -5.46
CA GLY A 556 24.46 11.82 -6.72
C GLY A 556 24.63 10.33 -6.56
N LEU A 557 24.91 9.67 -7.68
CA LEU A 557 25.11 8.22 -7.69
C LEU A 557 26.22 7.81 -6.70
N THR A 558 25.88 6.90 -5.81
CA THR A 558 26.82 6.38 -4.81
C THR A 558 27.50 5.10 -5.28
N ASN A 559 28.61 4.71 -4.64
CA ASN A 559 29.37 3.51 -5.00
C ASN A 559 28.66 2.19 -4.65
N ILE A 560 27.61 2.23 -3.83
CA ILE A 560 26.80 1.06 -3.47
C ILE A 560 25.82 0.67 -4.58
N THR A 561 25.59 1.55 -5.56
CA THR A 561 24.60 1.35 -6.62
C THR A 561 25.20 0.62 -7.82
N ALA A 562 24.54 -0.47 -8.21
CA ALA A 562 24.92 -1.26 -9.39
C ALA A 562 24.18 -0.77 -10.64
N LEU A 563 22.91 -0.41 -10.51
CA LEU A 563 22.10 0.15 -11.59
C LEU A 563 21.05 1.12 -11.03
N LEU A 564 20.82 2.22 -11.75
CA LEU A 564 19.80 3.22 -11.46
C LEU A 564 19.06 3.55 -12.76
N ASP A 565 17.73 3.43 -12.75
CA ASP A 565 16.84 3.84 -13.83
C ASP A 565 15.81 4.84 -13.29
N LYS A 566 15.98 6.11 -13.70
CA LYS A 566 15.13 7.25 -13.34
C LYS A 566 14.20 7.67 -14.47
N VAL A 567 14.03 6.82 -15.48
CA VAL A 567 13.34 7.19 -16.72
C VAL A 567 12.07 6.39 -16.91
N HIS A 568 12.13 5.08 -16.64
CA HIS A 568 11.01 4.21 -16.96
C HIS A 568 10.13 3.97 -15.74
N TYR A 569 8.82 4.11 -15.92
CA TYR A 569 7.85 3.52 -14.99
C TYR A 569 7.73 2.02 -15.25
N GLY A 570 7.24 1.28 -14.26
CA GLY A 570 6.97 -0.14 -14.40
C GLY A 570 6.73 -0.85 -13.09
N PHE A 571 6.72 -2.18 -13.15
CA PHE A 571 6.73 -3.02 -11.96
C PHE A 571 7.82 -4.07 -12.10
N SER A 572 8.12 -4.79 -11.04
CA SER A 572 9.10 -5.86 -11.09
C SER A 572 8.47 -7.24 -11.00
N LYS A 573 8.99 -8.17 -11.78
CA LYS A 573 8.65 -9.58 -11.72
C LYS A 573 9.72 -10.33 -10.93
N LEU A 574 9.33 -10.87 -9.80
CA LEU A 574 10.15 -11.80 -9.02
C LEU A 574 9.76 -13.23 -9.40
N THR A 575 10.71 -14.02 -9.91
CA THR A 575 10.51 -15.43 -10.25
C THR A 575 11.39 -16.31 -9.38
N ILE A 576 10.77 -17.14 -8.54
CA ILE A 576 11.47 -18.22 -7.83
C ILE A 576 11.52 -19.43 -8.77
N PHE A 577 12.71 -19.92 -9.13
CA PHE A 577 12.84 -21.09 -9.99
C PHE A 577 12.87 -22.39 -9.19
N ASN A 578 13.71 -22.40 -8.15
CA ASN A 578 13.95 -23.54 -7.28
C ASN A 578 14.60 -23.06 -5.98
N GLU A 579 15.11 -24.00 -5.18
CA GLU A 579 15.72 -23.75 -3.88
C GLU A 579 17.03 -22.94 -3.94
N THR A 580 17.62 -22.82 -5.13
CA THR A 580 18.95 -22.25 -5.35
C THR A 580 19.01 -21.09 -6.32
N ALA A 581 17.95 -20.83 -7.09
CA ALA A 581 17.89 -19.70 -8.01
C ALA A 581 16.56 -18.94 -7.92
N LEU A 582 16.65 -17.61 -7.79
CA LEU A 582 15.57 -16.68 -8.09
C LEU A 582 16.05 -15.61 -9.07
N LYS A 583 15.11 -14.97 -9.74
CA LYS A 583 15.36 -13.89 -10.69
C LYS A 583 14.40 -12.73 -10.46
N TRP A 584 14.96 -11.53 -10.48
CA TRP A 584 14.27 -10.25 -10.48
C TRP A 584 14.37 -9.63 -11.86
N GLU A 585 13.27 -9.08 -12.37
CA GLU A 585 13.20 -8.41 -13.66
C GLU A 585 12.37 -7.13 -13.53
N LEU A 586 12.95 -5.97 -13.86
CA LEU A 586 12.18 -4.74 -14.05
C LEU A 586 11.42 -4.86 -15.38
N ILE A 587 10.08 -4.81 -15.33
CA ILE A 587 9.20 -4.79 -16.50
C ILE A 587 8.74 -3.36 -16.75
N ARG A 588 9.15 -2.77 -17.87
CA ARG A 588 8.80 -1.39 -18.21
C ARG A 588 7.33 -1.27 -18.59
N GLY A 589 6.69 -0.19 -18.14
CA GLY A 589 5.27 0.06 -18.39
C GLY A 589 4.95 0.39 -19.85
N ASP A 590 5.82 1.13 -20.51
CA ASP A 590 5.65 1.65 -21.89
C ASP A 590 5.57 0.53 -22.95
N ASP A 591 6.50 -0.43 -22.91
CA ASP A 591 6.63 -1.48 -23.93
C ASP A 591 6.61 -2.92 -23.38
N GLY A 592 6.68 -3.10 -22.07
CA GLY A 592 6.71 -4.42 -21.42
C GLY A 592 8.03 -5.16 -21.55
N THR A 593 9.11 -4.50 -22.01
CA THR A 593 10.45 -5.07 -22.08
C THR A 593 11.12 -5.11 -20.70
N VAL A 594 12.16 -5.94 -20.59
CA VAL A 594 12.95 -6.06 -19.36
C VAL A 594 13.98 -4.93 -19.32
N GLY A 595 13.81 -3.99 -18.39
CA GLY A 595 14.70 -2.84 -18.20
C GLY A 595 15.98 -3.19 -17.43
N ASP A 596 15.88 -4.12 -16.49
CA ASP A 596 17.01 -4.69 -15.75
C ASP A 596 16.69 -6.14 -15.34
N SER A 597 17.73 -6.93 -15.12
CA SER A 597 17.60 -8.28 -14.58
C SER A 597 18.69 -8.59 -13.56
N LEU A 598 18.29 -9.23 -12.46
CA LEU A 598 19.18 -9.76 -11.44
C LEU A 598 18.83 -11.21 -11.12
N THR A 599 19.81 -12.09 -11.13
CA THR A 599 19.70 -13.46 -10.63
C THR A 599 20.36 -13.56 -9.26
N LEU A 600 19.64 -14.06 -8.26
CA LEU A 600 20.24 -14.46 -6.98
C LEU A 600 20.43 -15.97 -6.94
N LEU A 601 21.63 -16.39 -6.57
CA LEU A 601 22.01 -17.79 -6.44
C LEU A 601 22.29 -18.13 -4.97
N LYS A 602 21.84 -19.28 -4.49
CA LYS A 602 22.37 -19.87 -3.27
C LYS A 602 23.45 -20.89 -3.66
N PRO A 603 24.57 -20.95 -2.92
CA PRO A 603 25.52 -22.03 -3.09
C PRO A 603 24.77 -23.36 -2.92
N SER A 604 24.88 -24.27 -3.89
CA SER A 604 24.31 -25.61 -3.76
C SER A 604 24.81 -26.18 -2.44
N HIS A 605 23.90 -26.51 -1.51
CA HIS A 605 24.27 -27.30 -0.35
C HIS A 605 24.81 -28.63 -0.87
N ALA A 606 26.15 -28.74 -0.99
CA ALA A 606 26.78 -30.03 -1.09
C ALA A 606 26.29 -30.80 0.13
N ALA A 607 25.56 -31.89 -0.11
CA ALA A 607 25.12 -32.78 0.93
C ALA A 607 26.31 -33.16 1.83
N GLY A 608 26.41 -32.56 3.02
CA GLY A 608 27.53 -32.84 3.93
C GLY A 608 27.92 -31.72 4.89
N GLY A 609 27.14 -31.55 5.98
CA GLY A 609 27.67 -31.33 7.33
C GLY A 609 28.37 -30.00 7.67
N LYS A 610 27.68 -29.14 8.42
CA LYS A 610 27.86 -28.94 9.88
C LYS A 610 26.96 -27.78 10.32
N LYS A 611 26.20 -28.02 11.40
CA LYS A 611 25.47 -26.98 12.14
C LYS A 611 26.49 -25.94 12.61
N PHE A 612 26.34 -24.69 12.19
CA PHE A 612 26.99 -23.58 12.87
C PHE A 612 26.19 -23.28 14.14
N HIS A 613 26.70 -23.74 15.27
CA HIS A 613 26.45 -23.13 16.57
C HIS A 613 27.58 -22.13 16.81
N ALA A 614 27.24 -20.85 16.91
CA ALA A 614 27.94 -19.85 17.71
C ALA A 614 26.94 -18.75 18.05
#